data_AF-A0A0B5KJF0-F1
#
_entry.id   AF-A0A0B5KJF0-F1
#
_cell.length_a   1.000
_cell.length_b   1.000
_cell.length_c   1.000
_cell.angle_alpha   90.00
_cell.angle_beta   90.00
_cell.angle_gamma   90.00
#
_symmetry.space_group_name_H-M   'P 1'
#
loop_
_entity.id
_entity.type
_entity.pdbx_description
1 polymer ?
#
loop_
_entity_poly.entity_id
_entity_poly.type
_entity_poly.pdbx_seq_one_letter_code
_entity_poly.pdbx_strand_id
1 'polypeptide(L)'
;MKFLVFSIVFTTLLGCIFAETQPTFRWAVVHDPSVIKVDDVYYVFGTHLQVAKSKDLMHWDQISTSAHDRNPIIPNINEELKEALSWARTRNDIWAPHVIQLSDGRYYMYYCASTFGSPRSAIGIAVSDNVEGPYKHYAVIVKSGQVYSVDGPSEDGTPYNSRKHPNALDPAVFYDKEGNLWMVYGSWFGGIYILKLDPKTGLPLPGQGYGKRLAGGNHSSMEGPFVLYSPETDYYYLFLSFGGLDYRGGYNIRVARSKNPDGPYYDPEGKNMENCMGSKTVIANYGAKLVGNFTLNETDTIDFKAFGYVSPGHNSAYYDPETGKYFIFFHTRFPGRGETYQLRVHQLFLNEDGWFVMAPFPYAGETISDLPDEEIAGDYQFINHGKEITSDIKQPVRIRLNRDGTITGAVEGKWKKKGHYITLEINEEGSTSVYKGVVLKQWHYSEKRWVTVFTALSNHGVSVWGIKVE
;
A
#
# COMPACT_ATOMS: atom_id res chain seq x y z
N MET A 1 63.61 13.84 53.98
CA MET A 1 62.19 14.22 53.85
C MET A 1 61.84 14.30 52.37
N LYS A 2 61.34 13.20 51.77
CA LYS A 2 60.71 13.19 50.44
C LYS A 2 59.66 12.09 50.46
N PHE A 3 58.39 12.46 50.56
CA PHE A 3 57.25 11.55 50.42
C PHE A 3 56.88 11.47 48.94
N LEU A 4 56.83 10.25 48.41
CA LEU A 4 56.33 9.95 47.07
C LEU A 4 54.82 9.69 47.21
N VAL A 5 54.00 10.57 46.66
CA VAL A 5 52.53 10.40 46.61
C VAL A 5 52.18 9.70 45.30
N PHE A 6 51.67 8.47 45.39
CA PHE A 6 51.07 7.76 44.26
C PHE A 6 49.64 8.26 44.08
N SER A 7 49.37 8.97 42.99
CA SER A 7 48.01 9.34 42.58
C SER A 7 47.40 8.18 41.79
N ILE A 8 46.43 7.49 42.40
CA ILE A 8 45.59 6.51 41.71
C ILE A 8 44.49 7.28 40.97
N VAL A 9 44.51 7.23 39.65
CA VAL A 9 43.44 7.76 38.79
C VAL A 9 42.37 6.68 38.66
N PHE A 10 41.21 6.90 39.27
CA PHE A 10 40.01 6.08 39.06
C PHE A 10 39.30 6.60 37.81
N THR A 11 39.40 5.87 36.69
CA THR A 11 38.63 6.15 35.49
C THR A 11 37.25 5.53 35.64
N THR A 12 36.26 6.31 36.08
CA THR A 12 34.84 5.89 36.03
C THR A 12 34.35 5.90 34.59
N LEU A 13 34.19 4.72 33.98
CA LEU A 13 33.37 4.55 32.78
C LEU A 13 31.91 4.86 33.16
N LEU A 14 31.40 6.04 32.81
CA LEU A 14 29.97 6.26 32.70
C LEU A 14 29.48 5.51 31.45
N GLY A 15 28.91 4.32 31.66
CA GLY A 15 28.06 3.70 30.64
C GLY A 15 26.78 4.52 30.52
N CYS A 16 26.65 5.30 29.44
CA CYS A 16 25.36 5.84 29.05
C CYS A 16 24.47 4.67 28.61
N ILE A 17 23.62 4.21 29.54
CA ILE A 17 22.47 3.38 29.20
C ILE A 17 21.51 4.32 28.46
N PHE A 18 21.52 4.31 27.14
CA PHE A 18 20.40 4.83 26.38
C PHE A 18 19.20 3.94 26.71
N ALA A 19 18.26 4.47 27.49
CA ALA A 19 16.95 3.84 27.62
C ALA A 19 16.35 3.83 26.21
N GLU A 20 16.22 2.64 25.62
CA GLU A 20 15.60 2.45 24.32
C GLU A 20 14.16 2.95 24.43
N THR A 21 13.85 4.07 23.77
CA THR A 21 12.54 4.70 23.87
C THR A 21 11.51 3.77 23.23
N GLN A 22 10.52 3.33 24.02
CA GLN A 22 9.45 2.47 23.52
C GLN A 22 8.67 3.16 22.39
N PRO A 23 8.40 2.47 21.26
CA PRO A 23 7.62 3.01 20.16
C PRO A 23 6.25 3.54 20.60
N THR A 24 5.90 4.73 20.12
CA THR A 24 4.56 5.33 20.27
C THR A 24 4.01 5.73 18.90
N PHE A 25 2.69 5.95 18.82
CA PHE A 25 2.01 6.21 17.55
C PHE A 25 0.95 7.29 17.69
N ARG A 26 0.80 8.08 16.64
CA ARG A 26 -0.36 8.95 16.42
C ARG A 26 -0.76 8.86 14.96
N TRP A 27 -1.79 8.08 14.66
CA TRP A 27 -2.28 7.90 13.29
C TRP A 27 -3.21 9.02 12.87
N ALA A 28 -3.11 9.42 11.60
CA ALA A 28 -4.02 10.34 10.93
C ALA A 28 -5.23 9.62 10.32
N VAL A 29 -6.26 10.40 9.98
CA VAL A 29 -7.43 9.96 9.23
C VAL A 29 -7.26 10.44 7.80
N VAL A 30 -6.79 9.54 6.93
CA VAL A 30 -6.55 9.78 5.51
C VAL A 30 -7.02 8.53 4.75
N HIS A 31 -8.12 8.66 4.02
CA HIS A 31 -8.63 7.64 3.09
C HIS A 31 -7.84 7.73 1.79
N ASP A 32 -7.52 6.58 1.18
CA ASP A 32 -6.73 6.50 -0.07
C ASP A 32 -5.38 7.26 -0.02
N PRO A 33 -4.51 6.99 0.98
CA PRO A 33 -3.31 7.77 1.21
C PRO A 33 -2.25 7.56 0.13
N SER A 34 -1.83 8.66 -0.49
CA SER A 34 -0.78 8.73 -1.50
C SER A 34 0.44 9.48 -0.97
N VAL A 35 1.56 8.77 -0.80
CA VAL A 35 2.77 9.29 -0.16
C VAL A 35 3.65 10.11 -1.10
N ILE A 36 4.23 11.19 -0.55
CA ILE A 36 5.37 11.93 -1.11
C ILE A 36 6.31 12.32 0.03
N LYS A 37 7.63 12.18 -0.17
CA LYS A 37 8.65 12.73 0.74
C LYS A 37 9.14 14.06 0.17
N VAL A 38 9.10 15.12 0.97
CA VAL A 38 9.64 16.44 0.65
C VAL A 38 10.62 16.82 1.76
N ASP A 39 11.89 16.96 1.40
CA ASP A 39 13.00 17.03 2.36
C ASP A 39 12.92 15.85 3.36
N ASP A 40 12.94 16.13 4.67
CA ASP A 40 12.84 15.12 5.73
C ASP A 40 11.39 14.85 6.19
N VAL A 41 10.38 15.29 5.43
CA VAL A 41 8.98 15.17 5.83
C VAL A 41 8.20 14.34 4.82
N TYR A 42 7.56 13.29 5.31
CA TYR A 42 6.59 12.51 4.57
C TYR A 42 5.22 13.17 4.65
N TYR A 43 4.55 13.28 3.51
CA TYR A 43 3.16 13.69 3.39
C TYR A 43 2.35 12.54 2.83
N VAL A 44 1.10 12.43 3.26
CA VAL A 44 0.08 11.64 2.56
C VAL A 44 -1.07 12.55 2.16
N PHE A 45 -1.46 12.47 0.89
CA PHE A 45 -2.66 13.10 0.35
C PHE A 45 -3.69 12.02 0.08
N GLY A 46 -4.95 12.30 0.42
CA GLY A 46 -6.01 11.32 0.30
C GLY A 46 -7.35 11.95 -0.06
N THR A 47 -8.32 11.07 -0.28
CA THR A 47 -9.70 11.41 -0.63
C THR A 47 -10.28 12.44 0.34
N HIS A 48 -11.16 13.30 -0.17
CA HIS A 48 -11.73 14.45 0.54
C HIS A 48 -10.72 15.56 0.87
N LEU A 49 -9.57 15.64 0.17
CA LEU A 49 -8.45 16.50 0.57
C LEU A 49 -7.98 16.24 2.01
N GLN A 50 -8.00 14.97 2.45
CA GLN A 50 -7.37 14.60 3.70
C GLN A 50 -5.85 14.64 3.51
N VAL A 51 -5.16 15.40 4.36
CA VAL A 51 -3.70 15.55 4.27
C VAL A 51 -3.10 15.41 5.66
N ALA A 52 -2.02 14.66 5.77
CA ALA A 52 -1.24 14.55 7.00
C ALA A 52 0.26 14.48 6.69
N LYS A 53 1.09 14.83 7.68
CA LYS A 53 2.56 14.76 7.56
C LYS A 53 3.22 14.08 8.75
N SER A 54 4.40 13.51 8.54
CA SER A 54 5.21 12.85 9.56
C SER A 54 6.69 12.92 9.20
N LYS A 55 7.57 12.95 10.21
CA LYS A 55 9.02 12.78 10.02
C LYS A 55 9.49 11.35 10.24
N ASP A 56 8.73 10.55 10.99
CA ASP A 56 9.14 9.23 11.49
C ASP A 56 8.21 8.09 11.03
N LEU A 57 7.20 8.40 10.22
CA LEU A 57 6.16 7.48 9.73
C LEU A 57 5.22 6.92 10.83
N MET A 58 5.40 7.33 12.09
CA MET A 58 4.68 6.82 13.27
C MET A 58 3.77 7.88 13.90
N HIS A 59 4.22 9.14 13.91
CA HIS A 59 3.48 10.28 14.43
C HIS A 59 3.07 11.19 13.28
N TRP A 60 1.78 11.17 12.96
CA TRP A 60 1.19 11.93 11.88
C TRP A 60 0.44 13.14 12.43
N ASP A 61 0.76 14.33 11.92
CA ASP A 61 0.03 15.57 12.15
C ASP A 61 -0.99 15.75 11.02
N GLN A 62 -2.28 15.82 11.37
CA GLN A 62 -3.34 16.08 10.41
C GLN A 62 -3.28 17.56 9.98
N ILE A 63 -3.19 17.81 8.68
CA ILE A 63 -3.18 19.14 8.06
C ILE A 63 -4.59 19.52 7.60
N SER A 64 -5.30 18.56 7.00
CA SER A 64 -6.62 18.78 6.40
C SER A 64 -7.48 17.52 6.52
N THR A 65 -8.80 17.69 6.63
CA THR A 65 -9.77 16.59 6.84
C THR A 65 -10.92 16.54 5.84
N SER A 66 -11.22 17.64 5.13
CA SER A 66 -12.29 17.71 4.14
C SER A 66 -12.11 18.84 3.12
N ALA A 67 -12.68 18.68 1.93
CA ALA A 67 -12.61 19.64 0.82
C ALA A 67 -13.66 20.77 0.92
N HIS A 68 -13.72 21.43 2.09
CA HIS A 68 -14.58 22.60 2.28
C HIS A 68 -13.98 23.85 1.61
N ASP A 69 -14.79 24.86 1.29
CA ASP A 69 -14.33 26.04 0.53
C ASP A 69 -13.16 26.80 1.18
N ARG A 70 -13.06 26.78 2.51
CA ARG A 70 -11.95 27.40 3.26
C ARG A 70 -10.68 26.53 3.40
N ASN A 71 -10.59 25.41 2.68
CA ASN A 71 -9.49 24.45 2.82
C ASN A 71 -8.18 25.09 2.32
N PRO A 72 -7.07 25.03 3.07
CA PRO A 72 -5.83 25.70 2.68
C PRO A 72 -5.10 25.03 1.50
N ILE A 73 -5.32 23.73 1.29
CA ILE A 73 -4.71 22.96 0.19
C ILE A 73 -5.28 23.43 -1.15
N ILE A 74 -6.61 23.58 -1.25
CA ILE A 74 -7.31 24.13 -2.42
C ILE A 74 -8.45 25.06 -1.95
N PRO A 75 -8.16 26.36 -1.77
CA PRO A 75 -9.19 27.34 -1.43
C PRO A 75 -10.24 27.46 -2.53
N ASN A 76 -11.51 27.64 -2.15
CA ASN A 76 -12.66 27.74 -3.06
C ASN A 76 -12.70 26.62 -4.10
N ILE A 77 -12.48 25.37 -3.66
CA ILE A 77 -12.35 24.19 -4.53
C ILE A 77 -13.42 24.07 -5.63
N ASN A 78 -14.67 24.47 -5.34
CA ASN A 78 -15.77 24.45 -6.29
C ASN A 78 -15.57 25.38 -7.50
N GLU A 79 -14.90 26.51 -7.29
CA GLU A 79 -14.53 27.45 -8.35
C GLU A 79 -13.20 27.03 -8.98
N GLU A 80 -12.21 26.70 -8.14
CA GLU A 80 -10.86 26.34 -8.58
C GLU A 80 -10.89 25.12 -9.50
N LEU A 81 -11.61 24.06 -9.13
CA LEU A 81 -11.69 22.79 -9.87
C LEU A 81 -13.02 22.64 -10.63
N LYS A 82 -13.66 23.75 -10.99
CA LYS A 82 -15.02 23.79 -11.55
C LYS A 82 -15.22 22.86 -12.73
N GLU A 83 -14.23 22.72 -13.62
CA GLU A 83 -14.35 21.89 -14.82
C GLU A 83 -14.58 20.40 -14.47
N ALA A 84 -13.68 19.81 -13.67
CA ALA A 84 -13.77 18.41 -13.26
C ALA A 84 -15.02 18.17 -12.38
N LEU A 85 -15.30 19.06 -11.43
CA LEU A 85 -16.46 18.96 -10.54
C LEU A 85 -17.78 19.06 -11.30
N SER A 86 -17.88 19.96 -12.29
CA SER A 86 -19.06 20.08 -13.16
C SER A 86 -19.26 18.84 -14.02
N TRP A 87 -18.17 18.28 -14.56
CA TRP A 87 -18.24 17.03 -15.33
C TRP A 87 -18.80 15.88 -14.51
N ALA A 88 -18.26 15.70 -13.30
CA ALA A 88 -18.63 14.66 -12.35
C ALA A 88 -19.97 14.91 -11.64
N ARG A 89 -20.53 16.13 -11.76
CA ARG A 89 -21.77 16.57 -11.11
C ARG A 89 -21.68 16.50 -9.57
N THR A 90 -20.52 16.86 -9.03
CA THR A 90 -20.23 16.87 -7.60
C THR A 90 -19.69 18.23 -7.15
N ARG A 91 -19.54 18.42 -5.84
CA ARG A 91 -19.03 19.63 -5.19
C ARG A 91 -18.34 19.26 -3.88
N ASN A 92 -17.43 20.13 -3.42
CA ASN A 92 -16.76 20.00 -2.12
C ASN A 92 -16.10 18.63 -1.88
N ASP A 93 -15.65 17.96 -2.94
CA ASP A 93 -15.01 16.66 -2.83
C ASP A 93 -14.16 16.35 -4.07
N ILE A 94 -13.02 15.70 -3.83
CA ILE A 94 -12.16 15.07 -4.83
C ILE A 94 -11.61 13.78 -4.22
N TRP A 95 -11.31 12.80 -5.06
CA TRP A 95 -10.93 11.47 -4.63
C TRP A 95 -9.49 11.14 -5.03
N ALA A 96 -8.89 10.26 -4.24
CA ALA A 96 -7.59 9.62 -4.42
C ALA A 96 -6.51 10.51 -5.08
N PRO A 97 -6.23 11.71 -4.54
CA PRO A 97 -5.21 12.57 -5.10
C PRO A 97 -3.80 11.97 -4.90
N HIS A 98 -2.98 12.08 -5.94
CA HIS A 98 -1.55 11.77 -5.89
C HIS A 98 -0.74 13.03 -6.20
N VAL A 99 0.17 13.39 -5.29
CA VAL A 99 1.08 14.53 -5.46
C VAL A 99 2.46 14.02 -5.84
N ILE A 100 3.01 14.56 -6.93
CA ILE A 100 4.38 14.30 -7.39
C ILE A 100 5.08 15.63 -7.69
N GLN A 101 6.36 15.74 -7.38
CA GLN A 101 7.18 16.87 -7.82
C GLN A 101 7.72 16.60 -9.22
N LEU A 102 7.51 17.52 -10.16
CA LEU A 102 8.04 17.40 -11.52
C LEU A 102 9.37 18.18 -11.68
N SER A 103 9.95 18.09 -12.87
CA SER A 103 11.28 18.64 -13.20
C SER A 103 11.43 20.16 -13.04
N ASP A 104 10.32 20.91 -12.99
CA ASP A 104 10.32 22.35 -12.72
C ASP A 104 10.31 22.69 -11.22
N GLY A 105 10.35 21.67 -10.34
CA GLY A 105 10.35 21.81 -8.89
C GLY A 105 8.97 22.03 -8.27
N ARG A 106 7.91 22.15 -9.07
CA ARG A 106 6.54 22.34 -8.57
C ARG A 106 5.87 21.00 -8.26
N TYR A 107 4.86 21.07 -7.42
CA TYR A 107 4.06 19.92 -6.98
C TYR A 107 2.79 19.82 -7.82
N TYR A 108 2.63 18.68 -8.47
CA TYR A 108 1.50 18.35 -9.33
C TYR A 108 0.59 17.37 -8.59
N MET A 109 -0.61 17.83 -8.23
CA MET A 109 -1.68 17.00 -7.68
C MET A 109 -2.54 16.48 -8.82
N TYR A 110 -2.40 15.20 -9.13
CA TYR A 110 -3.35 14.48 -9.97
C TYR A 110 -4.49 14.04 -9.07
N TYR A 111 -5.71 14.45 -9.39
CA TYR A 111 -6.89 14.14 -8.60
C TYR A 111 -8.00 13.64 -9.51
N CYS A 112 -9.02 13.02 -8.93
CA CYS A 112 -10.23 12.70 -9.68
C CYS A 112 -11.49 13.23 -8.98
N ALA A 113 -12.55 13.44 -9.76
CA ALA A 113 -13.87 13.83 -9.28
C ALA A 113 -14.91 12.84 -9.83
N SER A 114 -15.82 12.39 -8.96
CA SER A 114 -16.89 11.45 -9.33
C SER A 114 -18.04 11.46 -8.31
N THR A 115 -18.98 10.53 -8.48
CA THR A 115 -20.09 10.22 -7.56
C THR A 115 -20.19 8.71 -7.40
N PHE A 116 -20.59 8.24 -6.21
CA PHE A 116 -20.55 6.81 -5.87
C PHE A 116 -21.31 5.95 -6.89
N GLY A 117 -20.63 4.93 -7.42
CA GLY A 117 -21.18 3.97 -8.39
C GLY A 117 -21.29 4.47 -9.83
N SER A 118 -20.89 5.71 -10.13
CA SER A 118 -20.98 6.30 -11.46
C SER A 118 -19.65 6.22 -12.22
N PRO A 119 -19.65 5.89 -13.54
CA PRO A 119 -18.47 6.07 -14.39
C PRO A 119 -18.30 7.51 -14.89
N ARG A 120 -19.19 8.45 -14.51
CA ARG A 120 -19.10 9.86 -14.90
C ARG A 120 -18.04 10.56 -14.04
N SER A 121 -16.80 10.49 -14.49
CA SER A 121 -15.64 10.91 -13.72
C SER A 121 -14.64 11.68 -14.58
N ALA A 122 -13.80 12.48 -13.93
CA ALA A 122 -12.71 13.20 -14.57
C ALA A 122 -11.45 13.11 -13.72
N ILE A 123 -10.30 12.91 -14.37
CA ILE A 123 -8.97 13.12 -13.77
C ILE A 123 -8.49 14.51 -14.19
N GLY A 124 -8.10 15.30 -13.20
CA GLY A 124 -7.52 16.62 -13.38
C GLY A 124 -6.16 16.75 -12.70
N ILE A 125 -5.51 17.87 -12.98
CA ILE A 125 -4.23 18.27 -12.40
C ILE A 125 -4.42 19.64 -11.77
N ALA A 126 -3.90 19.81 -10.55
CA ALA A 126 -3.67 21.10 -9.94
C ALA A 126 -2.18 21.23 -9.58
N VAL A 127 -1.62 22.44 -9.60
CA VAL A 127 -0.19 22.68 -9.38
C VAL A 127 0.03 23.70 -8.28
N SER A 128 1.05 23.50 -7.45
CA SER A 128 1.51 24.44 -6.44
C SER A 128 3.03 24.53 -6.40
N ASP A 129 3.54 25.68 -5.96
CA ASP A 129 4.97 25.85 -5.65
C ASP A 129 5.34 25.28 -4.27
N ASN A 130 4.35 24.96 -3.43
CA ASN A 130 4.56 24.39 -2.09
C ASN A 130 3.74 23.11 -1.93
N VAL A 131 4.32 22.09 -1.27
CA VAL A 131 3.65 20.80 -1.10
C VAL A 131 2.31 20.92 -0.36
N GLU A 132 2.20 21.83 0.62
CA GLU A 132 0.95 22.10 1.37
C GLU A 132 -0.02 23.04 0.65
N GLY A 133 0.27 23.45 -0.59
CA GLY A 133 -0.58 24.34 -1.39
C GLY A 133 -0.31 25.84 -1.19
N PRO A 134 -1.23 26.71 -1.66
CA PRO A 134 -2.47 26.36 -2.35
C PRO A 134 -2.19 25.81 -3.75
N TYR A 135 -2.90 24.75 -4.14
CA TYR A 135 -2.89 24.22 -5.50
C TYR A 135 -3.91 24.95 -6.37
N LYS A 136 -3.53 25.22 -7.61
CA LYS A 136 -4.39 25.87 -8.60
C LYS A 136 -4.66 24.96 -9.77
N HIS A 137 -5.83 25.07 -10.37
CA HIS A 137 -6.16 24.26 -11.54
C HIS A 137 -5.13 24.41 -12.66
N TYR A 138 -4.78 23.27 -13.26
CA TYR A 138 -3.84 23.20 -14.38
C TYR A 138 -4.47 22.59 -15.63
N ALA A 139 -5.11 21.42 -15.51
CA ALA A 139 -5.76 20.75 -16.64
C ALA A 139 -6.80 19.72 -16.20
N VAL A 140 -7.75 19.39 -17.08
CA VAL A 140 -8.49 18.11 -17.05
C VAL A 140 -7.93 17.23 -18.16
N ILE A 141 -7.47 16.02 -17.82
CA ILE A 141 -6.65 15.20 -18.72
C ILE A 141 -7.32 13.91 -19.20
N VAL A 142 -8.29 13.38 -18.45
CA VAL A 142 -9.05 12.17 -18.83
C VAL A 142 -10.47 12.29 -18.33
N LYS A 143 -11.47 11.98 -19.16
CA LYS A 143 -12.88 11.89 -18.77
C LYS A 143 -13.48 10.53 -19.12
N SER A 144 -14.43 10.10 -18.30
CA SER A 144 -15.24 8.90 -18.52
C SER A 144 -16.73 9.20 -18.34
N GLY A 145 -17.59 8.32 -18.86
CA GLY A 145 -19.04 8.45 -18.74
C GLY A 145 -19.66 9.46 -19.71
N GLN A 146 -19.01 9.70 -20.85
CA GLN A 146 -19.54 10.49 -21.96
C GLN A 146 -20.88 9.90 -22.43
N VAL A 147 -21.90 10.75 -22.59
CA VAL A 147 -23.14 10.42 -23.29
C VAL A 147 -23.01 10.92 -24.71
N TYR A 148 -22.95 10.01 -25.69
CA TYR A 148 -22.54 10.33 -27.06
C TYR A 148 -23.30 11.50 -27.71
N SER A 149 -24.61 11.58 -27.49
CA SER A 149 -25.45 12.65 -28.04
C SER A 149 -25.23 14.04 -27.43
N VAL A 150 -24.56 14.13 -26.27
CA VAL A 150 -24.31 15.37 -25.53
C VAL A 150 -22.83 15.72 -25.54
N ASP A 151 -21.99 14.77 -25.18
CA ASP A 151 -20.56 14.98 -24.95
C ASP A 151 -19.69 14.51 -26.14
N GLY A 152 -20.26 13.73 -27.07
CA GLY A 152 -19.51 13.11 -28.17
C GLY A 152 -18.79 11.82 -27.78
N PRO A 153 -17.75 11.41 -28.54
CA PRO A 153 -17.02 10.18 -28.29
C PRO A 153 -16.20 10.23 -26.99
N SER A 154 -15.75 9.06 -26.55
CA SER A 154 -14.79 8.91 -25.45
C SER A 154 -13.36 9.23 -25.89
N GLU A 155 -12.40 9.16 -24.98
CA GLU A 155 -11.01 9.60 -25.23
C GLU A 155 -10.33 8.85 -26.39
N ASP A 156 -10.75 7.61 -26.68
CA ASP A 156 -10.25 6.82 -27.80
C ASP A 156 -10.99 7.07 -29.14
N GLY A 157 -11.88 8.06 -29.19
CA GLY A 157 -12.69 8.39 -30.37
C GLY A 157 -13.91 7.49 -30.59
N THR A 158 -14.13 6.46 -29.76
CA THR A 158 -15.30 5.57 -29.84
C THR A 158 -16.36 5.92 -28.79
N PRO A 159 -17.63 5.50 -28.94
CA PRO A 159 -18.64 5.67 -27.90
C PRO A 159 -18.20 5.06 -26.56
N TYR A 160 -18.36 5.81 -25.46
CA TYR A 160 -17.98 5.33 -24.13
C TYR A 160 -18.73 4.05 -23.77
N ASN A 161 -17.99 3.02 -23.35
CA ASN A 161 -18.57 1.77 -22.85
C ASN A 161 -17.82 1.35 -21.59
N SER A 162 -18.51 1.45 -20.46
CA SER A 162 -17.95 1.21 -19.12
C SER A 162 -17.53 -0.25 -18.85
N ARG A 163 -17.76 -1.18 -19.78
CA ARG A 163 -17.25 -2.55 -19.70
C ARG A 163 -15.81 -2.66 -20.22
N LYS A 164 -15.42 -1.77 -21.13
CA LYS A 164 -14.09 -1.76 -21.77
C LYS A 164 -13.27 -0.53 -21.43
N HIS A 165 -13.90 0.64 -21.32
CA HIS A 165 -13.22 1.90 -21.00
C HIS A 165 -13.15 2.10 -19.49
N PRO A 166 -12.03 2.64 -18.99
CA PRO A 166 -11.84 2.83 -17.57
C PRO A 166 -12.85 3.83 -17.00
N ASN A 167 -12.98 3.79 -15.68
CA ASN A 167 -13.44 4.96 -14.94
C ASN A 167 -12.23 5.89 -14.75
N ALA A 168 -12.39 7.18 -15.01
CA ALA A 168 -11.33 8.18 -14.82
C ALA A 168 -11.19 8.51 -13.32
N LEU A 169 -10.63 7.56 -12.57
CA LEU A 169 -10.40 7.60 -11.12
C LEU A 169 -9.00 7.10 -10.77
N ASP A 170 -8.58 7.35 -9.53
CA ASP A 170 -7.40 6.79 -8.86
C ASP A 170 -6.08 6.96 -9.63
N PRO A 171 -5.67 8.19 -9.98
CA PRO A 171 -4.40 8.41 -10.64
C PRO A 171 -3.22 8.20 -9.68
N ALA A 172 -2.23 7.42 -10.10
CA ALA A 172 -0.90 7.37 -9.49
C ALA A 172 0.16 7.63 -10.55
N VAL A 173 1.04 8.59 -10.30
CA VAL A 173 2.03 9.07 -11.26
C VAL A 173 3.42 8.69 -10.77
N PHE A 174 4.27 8.21 -11.67
CA PHE A 174 5.61 7.78 -11.31
C PHE A 174 6.59 8.00 -12.47
N TYR A 175 7.83 8.27 -12.11
CA TYR A 175 8.95 8.19 -13.04
C TYR A 175 9.41 6.74 -13.16
N ASP A 176 9.69 6.29 -14.37
CA ASP A 176 10.41 5.05 -14.59
C ASP A 176 11.93 5.23 -14.40
N LYS A 177 12.67 4.13 -14.39
CA LYS A 177 14.13 4.14 -14.17
C LYS A 177 14.92 4.87 -15.26
N GLU A 178 14.29 5.20 -16.38
CA GLU A 178 14.87 5.92 -17.51
C GLU A 178 14.45 7.41 -17.54
N GLY A 179 13.65 7.85 -16.56
CA GLY A 179 13.17 9.23 -16.43
C GLY A 179 11.93 9.55 -17.27
N ASN A 180 11.27 8.56 -17.89
CA ASN A 180 9.95 8.80 -18.48
C ASN A 180 8.89 8.88 -17.38
N LEU A 181 7.86 9.70 -17.60
CA LEU A 181 6.75 9.88 -16.68
C LEU A 181 5.54 9.04 -17.13
N TRP A 182 4.90 8.37 -16.19
CA TRP A 182 3.74 7.51 -16.42
C TRP A 182 2.64 7.79 -15.41
N MET A 183 1.38 7.64 -15.82
CA MET A 183 0.21 7.63 -14.93
C MET A 183 -0.50 6.29 -15.08
N VAL A 184 -0.59 5.52 -13.99
CA VAL A 184 -1.51 4.39 -13.88
C VAL A 184 -2.80 4.87 -13.21
N TYR A 185 -3.95 4.39 -13.67
CA TYR A 185 -5.25 4.83 -13.14
C TYR A 185 -6.36 3.82 -13.43
N GLY A 186 -7.50 3.98 -12.76
CA GLY A 186 -8.72 3.19 -13.00
C GLY A 186 -9.30 2.57 -11.73
N SER A 187 -10.62 2.49 -11.71
CA SER A 187 -11.39 1.84 -10.65
C SER A 187 -12.57 1.10 -11.30
N TRP A 188 -12.65 -0.21 -11.08
CA TRP A 188 -13.68 -1.11 -11.60
C TRP A 188 -13.84 -1.02 -13.14
N PHE A 189 -15.09 -0.98 -13.63
CA PHE A 189 -15.46 -0.70 -15.01
C PHE A 189 -14.58 -1.39 -16.07
N GLY A 190 -13.95 -0.64 -16.97
CA GLY A 190 -13.06 -1.18 -18.01
C GLY A 190 -11.70 -1.66 -17.55
N GLY A 191 -11.36 -1.48 -16.26
CA GLY A 191 -10.11 -1.93 -15.66
C GLY A 191 -9.09 -0.81 -15.43
N ILE A 192 -7.84 -1.24 -15.28
CA ILE A 192 -6.68 -0.43 -14.94
C ILE A 192 -5.90 -0.12 -16.21
N TYR A 193 -5.56 1.15 -16.40
CA TYR A 193 -4.90 1.66 -17.60
C TYR A 193 -3.63 2.44 -17.23
N ILE A 194 -2.71 2.56 -18.18
CA ILE A 194 -1.51 3.38 -18.06
C ILE A 194 -1.35 4.31 -19.26
N LEU A 195 -0.99 5.57 -18.99
CA LEU A 195 -0.67 6.59 -19.97
C LEU A 195 0.77 7.04 -19.81
N LYS A 196 1.48 7.25 -20.93
CA LYS A 196 2.77 7.94 -20.93
C LYS A 196 2.52 9.44 -20.87
N LEU A 197 3.22 10.14 -19.99
CA LEU A 197 3.09 11.59 -19.81
C LEU A 197 4.34 12.30 -20.35
N ASP A 198 4.19 13.57 -20.71
CA ASP A 198 5.31 14.48 -20.93
C ASP A 198 5.88 14.90 -19.56
N PRO A 199 7.16 14.59 -19.26
CA PRO A 199 7.77 14.90 -17.97
C PRO A 199 7.94 16.41 -17.68
N LYS A 200 7.79 17.27 -18.69
CA LYS A 200 7.87 18.74 -18.54
C LYS A 200 6.52 19.37 -18.17
N THR A 201 5.42 18.76 -18.61
CA THR A 201 4.08 19.36 -18.46
C THR A 201 3.18 18.55 -17.54
N GLY A 202 3.46 17.25 -17.34
CA GLY A 202 2.57 16.33 -16.66
C GLY A 202 1.35 15.90 -17.50
N LEU A 203 1.24 16.37 -18.74
CA LEU A 203 0.10 16.03 -19.60
C LEU A 203 0.34 14.68 -20.30
N PRO A 204 -0.72 13.89 -20.57
CA PRO A 204 -0.61 12.72 -21.44
C PRO A 204 -0.03 13.09 -22.82
N LEU A 205 0.88 12.27 -23.34
CA LEU A 205 1.31 12.39 -24.74
C LEU A 205 0.12 12.19 -25.70
N PRO A 206 0.09 12.88 -26.85
CA PRO A 206 -1.07 12.86 -27.75
C PRO A 206 -1.31 11.49 -28.38
N GLY A 207 -2.57 11.20 -28.73
CA GLY A 207 -2.94 10.03 -29.53
C GLY A 207 -3.02 8.71 -28.79
N GLN A 208 -2.99 8.71 -27.45
CA GLN A 208 -3.05 7.47 -26.64
C GLN A 208 -4.48 7.02 -26.29
N GLY A 209 -5.49 7.89 -26.44
CA GLY A 209 -6.84 7.65 -25.90
C GLY A 209 -6.79 7.40 -24.39
N TYR A 210 -7.38 6.30 -23.93
CA TYR A 210 -7.28 5.88 -22.52
C TYR A 210 -5.91 5.27 -22.15
N GLY A 211 -5.03 5.01 -23.11
CA GLY A 211 -3.75 4.35 -22.89
C GLY A 211 -3.84 2.82 -22.96
N LYS A 212 -2.85 2.14 -22.39
CA LYS A 212 -2.75 0.66 -22.41
C LYS A 212 -3.42 0.06 -21.19
N ARG A 213 -4.29 -0.94 -21.39
CA ARG A 213 -4.91 -1.70 -20.28
C ARG A 213 -3.88 -2.64 -19.65
N LEU A 214 -3.78 -2.64 -18.32
CA LEU A 214 -2.88 -3.50 -17.54
C LEU A 214 -3.61 -4.65 -16.83
N ALA A 215 -4.85 -4.41 -16.40
CA ALA A 215 -5.67 -5.39 -15.69
C ALA A 215 -7.16 -5.04 -15.80
N GLY A 216 -8.04 -5.98 -15.46
CA GLY A 216 -9.47 -5.73 -15.33
C GLY A 216 -10.23 -5.62 -16.66
N GLY A 217 -11.43 -5.07 -16.57
CA GLY A 217 -12.47 -5.11 -17.60
C GLY A 217 -13.77 -5.71 -17.05
N ASN A 218 -14.89 -5.49 -17.74
CA ASN A 218 -16.19 -6.03 -17.40
C ASN A 218 -16.62 -5.83 -15.93
N HIS A 219 -16.32 -4.66 -15.35
CA HIS A 219 -16.67 -4.30 -13.96
C HIS A 219 -15.99 -5.14 -12.89
N SER A 220 -14.80 -5.69 -13.19
CA SER A 220 -13.98 -6.39 -12.21
C SER A 220 -13.69 -5.52 -10.99
N SER A 221 -13.82 -6.07 -9.78
CA SER A 221 -13.68 -5.34 -8.52
C SER A 221 -12.20 -5.12 -8.16
N MET A 222 -11.58 -4.14 -8.82
CA MET A 222 -10.19 -3.71 -8.60
C MET A 222 -10.04 -2.21 -8.81
N GLU A 223 -9.22 -1.54 -7.99
CA GLU A 223 -9.00 -0.09 -8.03
C GLU A 223 -7.71 0.31 -7.29
N GLY A 224 -7.45 1.61 -7.17
CA GLY A 224 -6.28 2.16 -6.46
C GLY A 224 -4.95 1.63 -6.97
N PRO A 225 -4.65 1.70 -8.28
CA PRO A 225 -3.38 1.22 -8.81
C PRO A 225 -2.23 2.11 -8.35
N PHE A 226 -1.13 1.48 -7.94
CA PHE A 226 0.11 2.18 -7.61
C PHE A 226 1.31 1.39 -8.13
N VAL A 227 2.28 2.06 -8.73
CA VAL A 227 3.49 1.40 -9.25
C VAL A 227 4.72 1.88 -8.47
N LEU A 228 5.49 0.93 -7.96
CA LEU A 228 6.78 1.18 -7.33
C LEU A 228 7.88 0.43 -8.08
N TYR A 229 8.95 1.13 -8.46
CA TYR A 229 10.17 0.51 -8.95
C TYR A 229 11.07 0.08 -7.79
N SER A 230 11.63 -1.13 -7.85
CA SER A 230 12.67 -1.58 -6.93
C SER A 230 14.02 -1.66 -7.66
N PRO A 231 15.05 -0.90 -7.22
CA PRO A 231 16.39 -1.02 -7.78
C PRO A 231 17.08 -2.35 -7.43
N GLU A 232 16.65 -3.03 -6.36
CA GLU A 232 17.25 -4.30 -5.93
C GLU A 232 16.88 -5.47 -6.83
N THR A 233 15.65 -5.49 -7.35
CA THR A 233 15.17 -6.57 -8.23
C THR A 233 15.07 -6.14 -9.69
N ASP A 234 15.20 -4.84 -9.97
CA ASP A 234 14.95 -4.23 -11.26
C ASP A 234 13.55 -4.58 -11.80
N TYR A 235 12.53 -4.51 -10.94
CA TYR A 235 11.13 -4.73 -11.29
C TYR A 235 10.28 -3.51 -10.90
N TYR A 236 9.23 -3.27 -11.70
CA TYR A 236 8.08 -2.45 -11.33
C TYR A 236 7.04 -3.35 -10.68
N TYR A 237 6.52 -2.94 -9.52
CA TYR A 237 5.48 -3.65 -8.79
C TYR A 237 4.19 -2.86 -8.90
N LEU A 238 3.18 -3.46 -9.53
CA LEU A 238 1.82 -2.93 -9.59
C LEU A 238 1.04 -3.42 -8.37
N PHE A 239 0.76 -2.50 -7.46
CA PHE A 239 -0.18 -2.67 -6.37
C PHE A 239 -1.59 -2.38 -6.85
N LEU A 240 -2.55 -3.16 -6.37
CA LEU A 240 -3.99 -3.01 -6.63
C LEU A 240 -4.77 -3.33 -5.36
N SER A 241 -5.95 -2.75 -5.19
CA SER A 241 -6.89 -3.17 -4.16
C SER A 241 -8.06 -3.91 -4.80
N PHE A 242 -8.35 -5.12 -4.32
CA PHE A 242 -9.46 -5.95 -4.79
C PHE A 242 -10.60 -5.94 -3.78
N GLY A 243 -11.84 -6.03 -4.25
CA GLY A 243 -13.04 -6.00 -3.40
C GLY A 243 -13.61 -4.61 -3.21
N GLY A 244 -14.53 -4.47 -2.26
CA GLY A 244 -15.10 -3.17 -1.86
C GLY A 244 -14.43 -2.62 -0.60
N LEU A 245 -14.24 -1.30 -0.54
CA LEU A 245 -13.59 -0.60 0.57
C LEU A 245 -14.36 -0.67 1.90
N ASP A 246 -15.68 -0.89 1.86
CA ASP A 246 -16.53 -0.89 3.04
C ASP A 246 -16.21 -2.05 3.99
N TYR A 247 -16.70 -2.01 5.22
CA TYR A 247 -16.43 -3.03 6.24
C TYR A 247 -16.77 -4.46 5.79
N ARG A 248 -17.71 -4.62 4.85
CA ARG A 248 -18.18 -5.92 4.33
C ARG A 248 -17.74 -6.18 2.88
N GLY A 249 -16.95 -5.29 2.29
CA GLY A 249 -16.56 -5.37 0.88
C GLY A 249 -15.38 -6.31 0.62
N GLY A 250 -14.63 -6.67 1.66
CA GLY A 250 -13.50 -7.59 1.58
C GLY A 250 -12.28 -7.00 0.89
N TYR A 251 -12.00 -5.72 1.13
CA TYR A 251 -10.86 -5.03 0.55
C TYR A 251 -9.55 -5.71 0.94
N ASN A 252 -8.68 -5.93 -0.05
CA ASN A 252 -7.39 -6.59 0.15
C ASN A 252 -6.38 -6.09 -0.87
N ILE A 253 -5.11 -6.00 -0.46
CA ILE A 253 -4.01 -5.51 -1.29
C ILE A 253 -3.42 -6.67 -2.12
N ARG A 254 -3.22 -6.41 -3.40
CA ARG A 254 -2.67 -7.31 -4.40
C ARG A 254 -1.42 -6.73 -5.04
N VAL A 255 -0.47 -7.59 -5.40
CA VAL A 255 0.76 -7.19 -6.11
C VAL A 255 1.04 -8.09 -7.31
N ALA A 256 1.43 -7.48 -8.42
CA ALA A 256 2.04 -8.12 -9.59
C ALA A 256 3.35 -7.38 -9.94
N ARG A 257 4.19 -7.94 -10.80
CA ARG A 257 5.44 -7.27 -11.23
C ARG A 257 5.72 -7.36 -12.72
N SER A 258 6.47 -6.41 -13.25
CA SER A 258 6.97 -6.40 -14.63
C SER A 258 8.37 -5.81 -14.72
N LYS A 259 9.14 -6.18 -15.74
CA LYS A 259 10.40 -5.51 -16.07
C LYS A 259 10.20 -4.15 -16.73
N ASN A 260 9.00 -3.88 -17.24
CA ASN A 260 8.64 -2.64 -17.91
C ASN A 260 7.60 -1.86 -17.08
N PRO A 261 7.63 -0.52 -17.09
CA PRO A 261 6.65 0.29 -16.37
C PRO A 261 5.21 0.07 -16.87
N ASP A 262 5.03 -0.24 -18.15
CA ASP A 262 3.74 -0.48 -18.79
C ASP A 262 3.38 -1.97 -18.94
N GLY A 263 4.10 -2.87 -18.28
CA GLY A 263 3.82 -4.30 -18.30
C GLY A 263 4.38 -5.08 -19.52
N PRO A 264 3.87 -6.29 -19.79
CA PRO A 264 2.82 -6.99 -19.05
C PRO A 264 3.24 -7.31 -17.61
N TYR A 265 2.29 -7.21 -16.67
CA TYR A 265 2.49 -7.53 -15.26
C TYR A 265 2.07 -8.97 -15.00
N TYR A 266 2.88 -9.70 -14.24
CA TYR A 266 2.62 -11.09 -13.87
C TYR A 266 2.57 -11.23 -12.35
N ASP A 267 1.79 -12.19 -11.86
CA ASP A 267 1.79 -12.58 -10.46
C ASP A 267 2.86 -13.68 -10.16
N PRO A 268 3.01 -14.14 -8.90
CA PRO A 268 4.02 -15.16 -8.57
C PRO A 268 3.83 -16.52 -9.26
N GLU A 269 2.65 -16.83 -9.79
CA GLU A 269 2.39 -18.04 -10.59
C GLU A 269 2.71 -17.82 -12.08
N GLY A 270 3.06 -16.60 -12.49
CA GLY A 270 3.26 -16.23 -13.88
C GLY A 270 1.96 -15.97 -14.64
N LYS A 271 0.84 -15.72 -13.95
CA LYS A 271 -0.42 -15.33 -14.61
C LYS A 271 -0.34 -13.87 -15.03
N ASN A 272 -0.60 -13.60 -16.31
CA ASN A 272 -0.66 -12.24 -16.84
C ASN A 272 -1.89 -11.51 -16.28
N MET A 273 -1.67 -10.34 -15.67
CA MET A 273 -2.73 -9.49 -15.11
C MET A 273 -3.67 -8.93 -16.18
N GLU A 274 -3.29 -8.87 -17.46
CA GLU A 274 -4.19 -8.51 -18.56
C GLU A 274 -5.36 -9.48 -18.71
N ASN A 275 -5.21 -10.72 -18.20
CA ASN A 275 -6.24 -11.77 -18.16
C ASN A 275 -7.04 -11.76 -16.84
N CYS A 276 -6.64 -10.95 -15.86
CA CYS A 276 -7.35 -10.80 -14.59
C CYS A 276 -8.61 -9.96 -14.80
N MET A 277 -9.72 -10.61 -15.15
CA MET A 277 -11.02 -9.96 -15.30
C MET A 277 -12.18 -10.92 -15.02
N GLY A 278 -13.32 -10.39 -14.59
CA GLY A 278 -14.55 -11.13 -14.34
C GLY A 278 -15.10 -10.93 -12.93
N SER A 279 -15.76 -11.95 -12.40
CA SER A 279 -16.33 -11.92 -11.05
C SER A 279 -15.25 -11.87 -9.97
N LYS A 280 -15.64 -11.50 -8.74
CA LYS A 280 -14.75 -11.52 -7.56
C LYS A 280 -14.04 -12.86 -7.38
N THR A 281 -14.73 -13.98 -7.58
CA THR A 281 -14.14 -15.33 -7.51
C THR A 281 -13.08 -15.57 -8.57
N VAL A 282 -13.29 -15.07 -9.80
CA VAL A 282 -12.33 -15.24 -10.89
C VAL A 282 -11.09 -14.39 -10.67
N ILE A 283 -11.27 -13.09 -10.38
CA ILE A 283 -10.13 -12.17 -10.20
C ILE A 283 -9.33 -12.52 -8.93
N ALA A 284 -9.97 -13.08 -7.91
CA ALA A 284 -9.28 -13.54 -6.69
C ALA A 284 -8.13 -14.51 -6.99
N ASN A 285 -8.22 -15.29 -8.08
CA ASN A 285 -7.18 -16.23 -8.48
C ASN A 285 -5.87 -15.57 -8.95
N TYR A 286 -5.81 -14.24 -9.09
CA TYR A 286 -4.65 -13.51 -9.62
C TYR A 286 -4.00 -12.60 -8.56
N GLY A 287 -2.72 -12.27 -8.77
CA GLY A 287 -1.97 -11.29 -7.99
C GLY A 287 -1.62 -11.77 -6.59
N ALA A 288 -0.43 -11.46 -6.06
CA ALA A 288 -0.04 -11.81 -4.69
C ALA A 288 -0.92 -11.06 -3.67
N LYS A 289 -1.73 -11.77 -2.86
CA LYS A 289 -2.54 -11.14 -1.80
C LYS A 289 -1.66 -10.88 -0.60
N LEU A 290 -1.28 -9.62 -0.36
CA LEU A 290 -0.38 -9.24 0.73
C LEU A 290 -1.08 -9.26 2.09
N VAL A 291 -2.31 -8.74 2.14
CA VAL A 291 -3.09 -8.63 3.38
C VAL A 291 -4.59 -8.59 3.07
N GLY A 292 -5.39 -9.13 3.97
CA GLY A 292 -6.85 -8.99 4.00
C GLY A 292 -7.32 -8.83 5.45
N ASN A 293 -8.60 -9.05 5.72
CA ASN A 293 -9.15 -8.90 7.08
C ASN A 293 -8.52 -9.91 8.05
N PHE A 294 -8.11 -9.43 9.23
CA PHE A 294 -7.57 -10.29 10.29
C PHE A 294 -7.74 -9.67 11.69
N THR A 295 -7.59 -10.50 12.71
CA THR A 295 -7.42 -10.09 14.11
C THR A 295 -6.46 -11.03 14.83
N LEU A 296 -5.60 -10.51 15.72
CA LEU A 296 -4.75 -11.30 16.62
C LEU A 296 -5.51 -11.68 17.89
N ASN A 297 -6.70 -12.26 17.72
CA ASN A 297 -7.51 -12.82 18.79
C ASN A 297 -8.00 -14.22 18.37
N GLU A 298 -7.78 -15.21 19.21
CA GLU A 298 -8.08 -16.62 18.95
C GLU A 298 -9.53 -17.02 19.26
N THR A 299 -10.24 -16.25 20.07
CA THR A 299 -11.60 -16.58 20.51
C THR A 299 -12.64 -15.82 19.72
N ASP A 300 -12.45 -14.51 19.55
CA ASP A 300 -13.46 -13.62 19.00
C ASP A 300 -12.92 -12.79 17.83
N THR A 301 -13.76 -12.63 16.80
CA THR A 301 -13.43 -11.78 15.64
C THR A 301 -13.46 -10.30 15.97
N ILE A 302 -14.04 -9.90 17.11
CA ILE A 302 -14.11 -8.52 17.59
C ILE A 302 -13.53 -8.45 19.00
N ASP A 303 -12.35 -7.83 19.10
CA ASP A 303 -11.75 -7.44 20.37
C ASP A 303 -11.00 -6.11 20.15
N PHE A 304 -11.42 -5.08 20.86
CA PHE A 304 -10.84 -3.74 20.73
C PHE A 304 -9.43 -3.60 21.32
N LYS A 305 -8.97 -4.60 22.09
CA LYS A 305 -7.60 -4.67 22.61
C LYS A 305 -6.68 -5.45 21.67
N ALA A 306 -7.24 -6.35 20.86
CA ALA A 306 -6.49 -7.09 19.87
C ALA A 306 -6.13 -6.19 18.67
N PHE A 307 -4.98 -6.48 18.08
CA PHE A 307 -4.58 -5.86 16.83
C PHE A 307 -5.28 -6.54 15.66
N GLY A 308 -5.92 -5.78 14.78
CA GLY A 308 -6.63 -6.34 13.63
C GLY A 308 -7.14 -5.27 12.67
N TYR A 309 -7.32 -5.67 11.42
CA TYR A 309 -7.76 -4.82 10.31
C TYR A 309 -8.96 -5.41 9.59
N VAL A 310 -9.77 -4.50 9.05
CA VAL A 310 -10.86 -4.80 8.13
C VAL A 310 -10.70 -3.92 6.91
N SER A 311 -10.87 -4.50 5.72
CA SER A 311 -10.73 -3.85 4.43
C SER A 311 -9.48 -2.95 4.32
N PRO A 312 -8.26 -3.48 4.60
CA PRO A 312 -7.03 -2.73 4.33
C PRO A 312 -6.80 -2.57 2.83
N GLY A 313 -6.55 -1.35 2.35
CA GLY A 313 -6.27 -1.12 0.94
C GLY A 313 -6.13 0.34 0.52
N HIS A 314 -6.25 0.53 -0.79
CA HIS A 314 -5.92 1.74 -1.55
C HIS A 314 -4.57 2.29 -1.13
N ASN A 315 -3.53 1.52 -1.45
CA ASN A 315 -2.20 1.82 -0.97
C ASN A 315 -1.39 2.67 -1.95
N SER A 316 -0.49 3.47 -1.40
CA SER A 316 0.74 3.88 -2.06
C SER A 316 1.94 3.16 -1.43
N ALA A 317 3.13 3.35 -2.00
CA ALA A 317 4.35 2.76 -1.48
C ALA A 317 5.55 3.68 -1.71
N TYR A 318 6.56 3.55 -0.87
CA TYR A 318 7.78 4.36 -0.93
C TYR A 318 9.02 3.48 -0.80
N TYR A 319 10.05 3.77 -1.60
CA TYR A 319 11.40 3.27 -1.43
C TYR A 319 12.27 4.41 -0.92
N ASP A 320 12.92 4.19 0.22
CA ASP A 320 13.86 5.14 0.80
C ASP A 320 15.29 4.81 0.32
N PRO A 321 15.90 5.63 -0.56
CA PRO A 321 17.25 5.38 -1.06
C PRO A 321 18.33 5.56 0.02
N GLU A 322 18.06 6.26 1.12
CA GLU A 322 19.03 6.46 2.20
C GLU A 322 19.19 5.20 3.05
N THR A 323 18.10 4.48 3.29
CA THR A 323 18.07 3.31 4.17
C THR A 323 17.89 1.99 3.42
N GLY A 324 17.49 2.02 2.15
CA GLY A 324 17.10 0.85 1.37
C GLY A 324 15.76 0.25 1.81
N LYS A 325 14.99 0.91 2.69
CA LYS A 325 13.72 0.38 3.19
C LYS A 325 12.57 0.66 2.23
N TYR A 326 11.62 -0.26 2.21
CA TYR A 326 10.34 -0.09 1.52
C TYR A 326 9.20 0.05 2.53
N PHE A 327 8.24 0.91 2.22
CA PHE A 327 7.07 1.14 3.05
C PHE A 327 5.80 1.09 2.21
N ILE A 328 4.72 0.57 2.80
CA ILE A 328 3.37 0.62 2.25
C ILE A 328 2.50 1.53 3.11
N PHE A 329 1.76 2.43 2.48
CA PHE A 329 0.86 3.39 3.11
C PHE A 329 -0.54 3.08 2.65
N PHE A 330 -1.46 2.78 3.56
CA PHE A 330 -2.82 2.38 3.21
C PHE A 330 -3.79 2.85 4.29
N HIS A 331 -5.07 2.93 3.94
CA HIS A 331 -6.12 3.10 4.94
C HIS A 331 -6.67 1.73 5.32
N THR A 332 -7.21 1.63 6.54
CA THR A 332 -7.91 0.42 6.97
C THR A 332 -9.00 0.74 7.97
N ARG A 333 -10.06 -0.06 7.95
CA ARG A 333 -11.09 -0.14 8.99
C ARG A 333 -10.65 -1.13 10.07
N PHE A 334 -11.45 -1.27 11.12
CA PHE A 334 -11.08 -2.08 12.29
C PHE A 334 -12.22 -2.98 12.75
N PRO A 335 -11.94 -4.21 13.22
CA PRO A 335 -12.95 -5.11 13.74
C PRO A 335 -13.90 -4.44 14.73
N GLY A 336 -15.20 -4.52 14.46
CA GLY A 336 -16.26 -3.95 15.31
C GLY A 336 -16.36 -2.41 15.32
N ARG A 337 -15.65 -1.70 14.44
CA ARG A 337 -15.67 -0.21 14.39
C ARG A 337 -16.36 0.38 13.14
N GLY A 338 -17.05 -0.45 12.37
CA GLY A 338 -17.79 -0.03 11.18
C GLY A 338 -16.88 0.65 10.15
N GLU A 339 -17.34 1.77 9.60
CA GLU A 339 -16.63 2.51 8.55
C GLU A 339 -15.51 3.43 9.07
N THR A 340 -15.20 3.40 10.36
CA THR A 340 -14.08 4.18 10.91
C THR A 340 -12.77 3.69 10.32
N TYR A 341 -11.99 4.60 9.74
CA TYR A 341 -10.68 4.28 9.14
C TYR A 341 -9.56 5.18 9.67
N GLN A 342 -8.33 4.70 9.52
CA GLN A 342 -7.11 5.48 9.73
C GLN A 342 -6.02 5.03 8.76
N LEU A 343 -5.04 5.91 8.55
CA LEU A 343 -3.76 5.59 7.91
C LEU A 343 -3.02 4.51 8.70
N ARG A 344 -2.36 3.59 7.99
CA ARG A 344 -1.35 2.69 8.53
C ARG A 344 -0.14 2.64 7.61
N VAL A 345 1.02 2.45 8.23
CA VAL A 345 2.31 2.27 7.54
C VAL A 345 2.93 0.98 8.01
N HIS A 346 3.26 0.09 7.07
CA HIS A 346 3.99 -1.14 7.35
C HIS A 346 5.27 -1.17 6.50
N GLN A 347 6.32 -1.77 7.02
CA GLN A 347 7.51 -2.05 6.23
C GLN A 347 7.22 -3.19 5.24
N LEU A 348 7.75 -3.07 4.02
CA LEU A 348 7.81 -4.14 3.05
C LEU A 348 9.23 -4.69 2.97
N PHE A 349 9.35 -5.99 2.75
CA PHE A 349 10.63 -6.66 2.52
C PHE A 349 10.55 -7.47 1.22
N LEU A 350 11.66 -7.58 0.51
CA LEU A 350 11.78 -8.50 -0.62
C LEU A 350 12.19 -9.88 -0.09
N ASN A 351 11.46 -10.93 -0.47
CA ASN A 351 11.89 -12.31 -0.22
C ASN A 351 12.95 -12.77 -1.24
N GLU A 352 13.48 -13.99 -1.08
CA GLU A 352 14.52 -14.53 -1.99
C GLU A 352 14.10 -14.62 -3.47
N ASP A 353 12.80 -14.62 -3.76
CA ASP A 353 12.27 -14.67 -5.13
C ASP A 353 11.98 -13.26 -5.70
N GLY A 354 12.34 -12.21 -4.96
CA GLY A 354 12.12 -10.81 -5.33
C GLY A 354 10.65 -10.41 -5.27
N TRP A 355 9.87 -10.96 -4.35
CA TRP A 355 8.49 -10.56 -4.10
C TRP A 355 8.37 -9.83 -2.76
N PHE A 356 7.52 -8.81 -2.73
CA PHE A 356 7.21 -8.13 -1.48
C PHE A 356 6.44 -9.05 -0.52
N VAL A 357 6.88 -9.03 0.74
CA VAL A 357 6.17 -9.55 1.90
C VAL A 357 5.95 -8.39 2.87
N MET A 358 4.73 -8.26 3.39
CA MET A 358 4.34 -7.18 4.28
C MET A 358 4.58 -7.55 5.73
N ALA A 359 5.23 -6.67 6.49
CA ALA A 359 5.47 -6.89 7.91
C ALA A 359 4.13 -7.00 8.67
N PRO A 360 3.97 -7.92 9.64
CA PRO A 360 2.70 -8.09 10.35
C PRO A 360 2.22 -6.87 11.13
N PHE A 361 3.15 -6.10 11.71
CA PHE A 361 2.83 -4.92 12.52
C PHE A 361 3.20 -3.60 11.83
N PRO A 362 2.58 -2.47 12.26
CA PRO A 362 2.98 -1.14 11.80
C PRO A 362 4.46 -0.87 12.06
N TYR A 363 5.07 -0.11 11.16
CA TYR A 363 6.47 0.27 11.27
C TYR A 363 6.72 1.01 12.59
N ALA A 364 7.74 0.57 13.33
CA ALA A 364 8.09 1.06 14.67
C ALA A 364 9.59 1.38 14.80
N GLY A 365 10.29 1.58 13.68
CA GLY A 365 11.73 1.80 13.65
C GLY A 365 12.55 0.54 13.32
N GLU A 366 11.92 -0.62 13.17
CA GLU A 366 12.62 -1.89 12.98
C GLU A 366 13.54 -1.89 11.75
N THR A 367 14.62 -2.65 11.85
CA THR A 367 15.53 -2.91 10.74
C THR A 367 15.81 -4.40 10.71
N ILE A 368 15.64 -5.01 9.55
CA ILE A 368 15.87 -6.43 9.38
C ILE A 368 17.33 -6.79 9.64
N SER A 369 17.54 -7.87 10.37
CA SER A 369 18.86 -8.39 10.73
C SER A 369 18.78 -9.91 10.89
N ASP A 370 19.92 -10.58 10.88
CA ASP A 370 19.99 -12.02 11.11
C ASP A 370 19.68 -12.33 12.59
N LEU A 371 18.75 -13.25 12.84
CA LEU A 371 18.32 -13.66 14.19
C LEU A 371 18.79 -15.09 14.50
N PRO A 372 19.32 -15.40 15.68
CA PRO A 372 19.72 -16.77 16.01
C PRO A 372 18.51 -17.72 16.03
N ASP A 373 18.72 -19.00 15.71
CA ASP A 373 17.62 -19.97 15.54
C ASP A 373 16.80 -20.15 16.83
N GLU A 374 17.38 -19.90 18.00
CA GLU A 374 16.68 -19.92 19.29
C GLU A 374 15.65 -18.77 19.44
N GLU A 375 15.93 -17.61 18.84
CA GLU A 375 14.99 -16.48 18.79
C GLU A 375 13.83 -16.75 17.83
N ILE A 376 13.99 -17.70 16.92
CA ILE A 376 12.99 -18.09 15.92
C ILE A 376 12.19 -19.30 16.40
N ALA A 377 12.81 -20.32 16.98
CA ALA A 377 12.10 -21.48 17.49
C ALA A 377 11.14 -21.10 18.61
N GLY A 378 9.94 -21.69 18.61
CA GLY A 378 8.89 -21.41 19.59
C GLY A 378 7.48 -21.52 19.01
N ASP A 379 6.50 -21.16 19.84
CA ASP A 379 5.09 -21.14 19.45
C ASP A 379 4.74 -19.83 18.76
N TYR A 380 3.86 -19.89 17.77
CA TYR A 380 3.43 -18.75 16.97
C TYR A 380 1.91 -18.71 16.85
N GLN A 381 1.35 -17.50 16.89
CA GLN A 381 0.10 -17.21 16.21
C GLN A 381 0.38 -17.17 14.71
N PHE A 382 -0.38 -17.94 13.93
CA PHE A 382 -0.20 -18.09 12.49
C PHE A 382 -1.45 -17.66 11.74
N ILE A 383 -1.30 -16.70 10.83
CA ILE A 383 -2.38 -16.21 9.96
C ILE A 383 -2.06 -16.58 8.53
N ASN A 384 -3.01 -17.21 7.85
CA ASN A 384 -3.00 -17.40 6.40
C ASN A 384 -4.03 -16.48 5.75
N HIS A 385 -3.57 -15.46 5.01
CA HIS A 385 -4.45 -14.49 4.37
C HIS A 385 -5.24 -15.06 3.19
N GLY A 386 -4.94 -16.29 2.75
CA GLY A 386 -5.62 -16.98 1.66
C GLY A 386 -5.54 -16.21 0.35
N LYS A 387 -6.54 -16.40 -0.51
CA LYS A 387 -6.55 -15.86 -1.87
C LYS A 387 -7.89 -15.25 -2.27
N GLU A 388 -8.94 -15.52 -1.52
CA GLU A 388 -10.29 -15.03 -1.75
C GLU A 388 -10.44 -13.52 -1.52
N ILE A 389 -11.51 -12.95 -2.08
CA ILE A 389 -12.04 -11.63 -1.70
C ILE A 389 -13.21 -11.91 -0.74
N THR A 390 -13.02 -11.67 0.57
CA THR A 390 -13.99 -11.99 1.61
C THR A 390 -14.04 -10.90 2.68
N SER A 391 -15.21 -10.73 3.30
CA SER A 391 -15.39 -9.92 4.50
C SER A 391 -14.97 -10.61 5.80
N ASP A 392 -14.71 -11.92 5.76
CA ASP A 392 -14.40 -12.70 6.96
C ASP A 392 -13.11 -12.21 7.62
N ILE A 393 -13.17 -11.98 8.93
CA ILE A 393 -12.01 -11.57 9.73
C ILE A 393 -11.25 -12.83 10.14
N LYS A 394 -10.07 -13.04 9.55
CA LYS A 394 -9.28 -14.24 9.83
C LYS A 394 -8.62 -14.17 11.21
N GLN A 395 -8.73 -15.26 11.96
CA GLN A 395 -8.11 -15.42 13.27
C GLN A 395 -6.88 -16.32 13.15
N PRO A 396 -5.87 -16.16 14.03
CA PRO A 396 -4.70 -17.02 14.02
C PRO A 396 -5.04 -18.43 14.50
N VAL A 397 -4.25 -19.39 14.03
CA VAL A 397 -4.11 -20.71 14.65
C VAL A 397 -2.75 -20.83 15.33
N ARG A 398 -2.54 -21.86 16.16
CA ARG A 398 -1.26 -22.09 16.83
C ARG A 398 -0.39 -23.06 16.04
N ILE A 399 0.84 -22.65 15.76
CA ILE A 399 1.89 -23.51 15.20
C ILE A 399 3.13 -23.43 16.08
N ARG A 400 4.05 -24.37 15.91
CA ARG A 400 5.36 -24.35 16.55
C ARG A 400 6.46 -24.54 15.52
N LEU A 401 7.44 -23.65 15.51
CA LEU A 401 8.70 -23.84 14.79
C LEU A 401 9.68 -24.55 15.73
N ASN A 402 9.93 -25.83 15.49
CA ASN A 402 10.82 -26.64 16.32
C ASN A 402 12.29 -26.46 15.92
N ARG A 403 13.22 -26.63 16.86
CA ARG A 403 14.67 -26.47 16.63
C ARG A 403 15.25 -27.48 15.65
N ASP A 404 14.57 -28.60 15.41
CA ASP A 404 14.96 -29.60 14.42
C ASP A 404 14.53 -29.25 12.99
N GLY A 405 13.95 -28.06 12.78
CA GLY A 405 13.46 -27.59 11.49
C GLY A 405 12.05 -28.08 11.14
N THR A 406 11.34 -28.75 12.05
CA THR A 406 9.94 -29.15 11.81
C THR A 406 8.93 -28.06 12.23
N ILE A 407 7.77 -28.07 11.58
CA ILE A 407 6.59 -27.28 11.96
C ILE A 407 5.54 -28.26 12.49
N THR A 408 4.97 -27.97 13.66
CA THR A 408 3.88 -28.75 14.26
C THR A 408 2.74 -27.85 14.75
N GLY A 409 1.62 -28.46 15.18
CA GLY A 409 0.44 -27.74 15.69
C GLY A 409 -0.71 -27.78 14.68
N ALA A 410 -1.29 -26.63 14.36
CA ALA A 410 -2.40 -26.53 13.42
C ALA A 410 -2.03 -26.88 11.98
N VAL A 411 -0.74 -26.83 11.64
CA VAL A 411 -0.20 -27.32 10.37
C VAL A 411 1.08 -28.11 10.65
N GLU A 412 1.44 -28.98 9.71
CA GLU A 412 2.68 -29.74 9.74
C GLU A 412 3.58 -29.35 8.57
N GLY A 413 4.89 -29.43 8.77
CA GLY A 413 5.81 -29.03 7.72
C GLY A 413 7.26 -28.94 8.16
N LYS A 414 8.05 -28.18 7.40
CA LYS A 414 9.44 -27.85 7.71
C LYS A 414 9.70 -26.36 7.56
N TRP A 415 10.64 -25.85 8.31
CA TRP A 415 11.16 -24.50 8.15
C TRP A 415 12.68 -24.52 8.09
N LYS A 416 13.23 -23.57 7.36
CA LYS A 416 14.67 -23.32 7.27
C LYS A 416 14.94 -21.84 7.10
N LYS A 417 16.17 -21.45 7.45
CA LYS A 417 16.62 -20.06 7.42
C LYS A 417 17.94 -19.93 6.66
N LYS A 418 18.13 -18.78 6.01
CA LYS A 418 19.40 -18.36 5.41
C LYS A 418 19.56 -16.84 5.55
N GLY A 419 20.38 -16.40 6.51
CA GLY A 419 20.34 -15.01 6.96
C GLY A 419 18.92 -14.65 7.40
N HIS A 420 18.44 -13.44 7.15
CA HIS A 420 17.07 -13.08 7.54
C HIS A 420 15.95 -13.73 6.69
N TYR A 421 16.28 -14.51 5.65
CA TYR A 421 15.28 -15.21 4.84
C TYR A 421 14.80 -16.47 5.52
N ILE A 422 13.47 -16.68 5.48
CA ILE A 422 12.82 -17.89 5.98
C ILE A 422 12.07 -18.58 4.83
N THR A 423 12.17 -19.90 4.79
CA THR A 423 11.35 -20.76 3.92
C THR A 423 10.53 -21.70 4.79
N LEU A 424 9.22 -21.75 4.55
CA LEU A 424 8.28 -22.67 5.17
C LEU A 424 7.76 -23.62 4.10
N GLU A 425 7.84 -24.92 4.36
CA GLU A 425 7.28 -25.99 3.54
C GLU A 425 6.11 -26.58 4.34
N ILE A 426 4.89 -26.13 4.05
CA ILE A 426 3.68 -26.50 4.81
C ILE A 426 2.91 -27.56 4.03
N ASN A 427 2.56 -28.66 4.70
CA ASN A 427 1.76 -29.72 4.12
C ASN A 427 0.28 -29.32 4.08
N GLU A 428 -0.30 -29.40 2.90
CA GLU A 428 -1.72 -29.18 2.62
C GLU A 428 -2.28 -30.48 2.00
N GLU A 429 -3.60 -30.68 1.94
CA GLU A 429 -4.19 -31.93 1.44
C GLU A 429 -3.66 -32.30 0.04
N GLY A 430 -2.82 -33.33 -0.03
CA GLY A 430 -2.24 -33.85 -1.27
C GLY A 430 -1.08 -33.04 -1.87
N SER A 431 -0.58 -31.99 -1.20
CA SER A 431 0.56 -31.19 -1.72
C SER A 431 1.36 -30.50 -0.60
N THR A 432 2.53 -29.96 -0.95
CA THR A 432 3.33 -29.12 -0.04
C THR A 432 3.45 -27.72 -0.64
N SER A 433 2.92 -26.73 0.07
CA SER A 433 3.02 -25.32 -0.30
C SER A 433 4.32 -24.73 0.27
N VAL A 434 5.12 -24.12 -0.60
CA VAL A 434 6.37 -23.47 -0.21
C VAL A 434 6.15 -21.96 -0.10
N TYR A 435 6.40 -21.41 1.07
CA TYR A 435 6.33 -19.98 1.37
C TYR A 435 7.74 -19.45 1.62
N LYS A 436 8.12 -18.36 0.94
CA LYS A 436 9.40 -17.68 1.14
C LYS A 436 9.19 -16.27 1.63
N GLY A 437 10.00 -15.86 2.58
CA GLY A 437 9.77 -14.63 3.30
C GLY A 437 10.97 -14.17 4.10
N VAL A 438 10.68 -13.37 5.12
CA VAL A 438 11.68 -12.86 6.06
C VAL A 438 11.26 -13.12 7.50
N VAL A 439 12.25 -13.18 8.39
CA VAL A 439 12.09 -13.20 9.84
C VAL A 439 12.79 -11.99 10.45
N LEU A 440 12.17 -11.35 11.45
CA LEU A 440 12.68 -10.14 12.09
C LEU A 440 12.07 -9.93 13.48
N LYS A 441 12.62 -8.98 14.26
CA LYS A 441 11.94 -8.44 15.44
C LYS A 441 11.04 -7.27 15.04
N GLN A 442 9.80 -7.26 15.55
CA GLN A 442 8.86 -6.14 15.40
C GLN A 442 8.24 -5.77 16.74
N TRP A 443 7.81 -4.52 16.86
CA TRP A 443 7.03 -4.05 18.00
C TRP A 443 5.60 -4.58 17.89
N HIS A 444 5.22 -5.46 18.81
CA HIS A 444 3.85 -5.95 18.90
C HIS A 444 2.91 -4.81 19.27
N TYR A 445 2.08 -4.37 18.32
CA TYR A 445 1.31 -3.14 18.42
C TYR A 445 0.36 -3.07 19.63
N SER A 446 -0.36 -4.16 19.95
CA SER A 446 -1.25 -4.24 21.12
C SER A 446 -0.54 -4.58 22.43
N GLU A 447 0.41 -5.51 22.42
CA GLU A 447 1.10 -6.02 23.62
C GLU A 447 2.24 -5.12 24.12
N LYS A 448 2.69 -4.15 23.30
CA LYS A 448 3.72 -3.16 23.64
C LYS A 448 5.06 -3.79 24.06
N ARG A 449 5.54 -4.72 23.24
CA ARG A 449 6.82 -5.40 23.41
C ARG A 449 7.40 -5.81 22.06
N TRP A 450 8.70 -5.99 21.98
CA TRP A 450 9.34 -6.56 20.79
C TRP A 450 9.11 -8.07 20.76
N VAL A 451 8.72 -8.61 19.61
CA VAL A 451 8.51 -10.05 19.38
C VAL A 451 9.15 -10.47 18.08
N THR A 452 9.56 -11.74 17.97
CA THR A 452 9.95 -12.31 16.68
C THR A 452 8.71 -12.50 15.81
N VAL A 453 8.79 -12.09 14.55
CA VAL A 453 7.76 -12.34 13.55
C VAL A 453 8.37 -12.88 12.27
N PHE A 454 7.56 -13.59 11.48
CA PHE A 454 7.86 -13.85 10.08
C PHE A 454 6.71 -13.43 9.18
N THR A 455 7.03 -13.12 7.93
CA THR A 455 6.07 -12.87 6.86
C THR A 455 6.59 -13.51 5.58
N ALA A 456 5.76 -14.33 4.93
CA ALA A 456 6.16 -15.12 3.76
C ALA A 456 5.04 -15.22 2.73
N LEU A 457 5.44 -15.45 1.47
CA LEU A 457 4.56 -15.56 0.32
C LEU A 457 4.83 -16.86 -0.43
N SER A 458 3.77 -17.58 -0.83
CA SER A 458 3.91 -18.75 -1.70
C SER A 458 3.99 -18.37 -3.18
N ASN A 459 4.39 -19.32 -4.04
CA ASN A 459 4.29 -19.10 -5.50
C ASN A 459 2.84 -18.92 -5.96
N HIS A 460 1.87 -19.38 -5.17
CA HIS A 460 0.44 -19.17 -5.40
C HIS A 460 -0.02 -17.77 -4.98
N GLY A 461 0.91 -16.94 -4.51
CA GLY A 461 0.68 -15.58 -4.05
C GLY A 461 -0.24 -15.51 -2.83
N VAL A 462 -0.14 -16.48 -1.93
CA VAL A 462 -0.80 -16.49 -0.62
C VAL A 462 0.20 -16.03 0.43
N SER A 463 -0.17 -15.01 1.22
CA SER A 463 0.68 -14.52 2.31
C SER A 463 0.35 -15.21 3.64
N VAL A 464 1.39 -15.52 4.40
CA VAL A 464 1.30 -16.07 5.75
C VAL A 464 2.14 -15.25 6.72
N TRP A 465 1.60 -14.99 7.91
CA TRP A 465 2.28 -14.29 8.99
C TRP A 465 2.40 -15.19 10.21
N GLY A 466 3.54 -15.10 10.89
CA GLY A 466 3.77 -15.70 12.19
C GLY A 466 4.16 -14.65 13.21
N ILE A 467 3.50 -14.65 14.36
CA ILE A 467 3.82 -13.79 15.49
C ILE A 467 4.21 -14.70 16.66
N LYS A 468 5.48 -14.62 17.10
CA LYS A 468 6.00 -15.47 18.18
C LYS A 468 5.31 -15.13 19.49
N VAL A 469 4.98 -16.16 20.23
CA VAL A 469 4.31 -16.09 21.52
C VAL A 469 5.40 -16.29 22.54
N GLU A 470 5.92 -15.16 23.04
CA GLU A 470 6.93 -15.17 24.11
C GLU A 470 6.27 -14.96 25.47
#